data_AF-A0A960DT85-F1
#
_entry.id   AF-A0A960DT85-F1
#
_cell.length_a   1.000
_cell.length_b   1.000
_cell.length_c   1.000
_cell.angle_alpha   90.00
_cell.angle_beta   90.00
_cell.angle_gamma   90.00
#
_symmetry.space_group_name_H-M   'P 1'
#
loop_
_entity.id
_entity.type
_entity.pdbx_description
1 polymer ?
#
loop_
_entity_poly.entity_id
_entity_poly.type
_entity_poly.pdbx_seq_one_letter_code
_entity_poly.pdbx_strand_id
1 'polypeptide(L)'
;MSTTALARRPRARRPLAVAGLALLALLASACQGTWGIRTSYRSYVAGPGGQGSITPEDGVVWKDAAGPGKGPFTWNVDWATFDPETTTGSVQMKGGVVTKAHPLGDAHALELSVWNPRLDIDGDEGTLVADLTYRPFTGTDPTTLPAIEAATDVPFATVDLSGVGWTRGSGGYYSIKDAPMVGIDAAMELIGWDDFYGTEVALDPLTVSFDPDTFAPQLFPAPQVVVSQTEGLRPGDQVIVWGRGFDPAAHTGTRPPLSGQPSGHYVVFGRFADDWAPSGGAPSSARSVIAQRWAVPAAQHLALDPAQTNASFTRLDELGRFQTVLTVGAGGTTGTYGVYTYAASGAVDAAQELAIPVQLIGG
;
A
#
# COMPACT_ATOMS: atom_id res chain seq x y z
N MET A 1 -76.96 -7.79 12.29
CA MET A 1 -75.62 -8.16 12.82
C MET A 1 -74.59 -7.36 12.05
N SER A 2 -74.14 -6.24 12.61
CA SER A 2 -73.15 -5.35 12.00
C SER A 2 -71.75 -5.93 12.19
N THR A 3 -70.96 -6.00 11.13
CA THR A 3 -69.51 -6.27 11.20
C THR A 3 -68.77 -5.12 10.53
N THR A 4 -68.19 -4.26 11.37
CA THR A 4 -67.35 -3.13 10.98
C THR A 4 -65.96 -3.65 10.65
N ALA A 5 -65.54 -3.57 9.39
CA ALA A 5 -64.18 -3.89 8.97
C ALA A 5 -63.25 -2.69 9.23
N LEU A 6 -62.25 -2.86 10.11
CA LEU A 6 -61.16 -1.89 10.30
C LEU A 6 -60.23 -1.89 9.08
N ALA A 7 -60.14 -0.76 8.38
CA ALA A 7 -59.12 -0.52 7.37
C ALA A 7 -57.74 -0.33 8.03
N ARG A 8 -56.78 -1.23 7.72
CA ARG A 8 -55.37 -1.08 8.09
C ARG A 8 -54.75 0.09 7.32
N ARG A 9 -54.20 1.08 8.04
CA ARG A 9 -53.36 2.13 7.45
C ARG A 9 -52.05 1.54 6.91
N PRO A 10 -51.55 1.98 5.74
CA PRO A 10 -50.26 1.54 5.23
C PRO A 10 -49.14 2.14 6.10
N ARG A 11 -48.18 1.30 6.49
CA ARG A 11 -46.92 1.74 7.13
C ARG A 11 -46.12 2.55 6.11
N ALA A 12 -45.84 3.81 6.41
CA ALA A 12 -44.88 4.61 5.66
C ALA A 12 -43.50 3.93 5.72
N ARG A 13 -42.95 3.57 4.55
CA ARG A 13 -41.57 3.10 4.42
C ARG A 13 -40.66 4.31 4.63
N ARG A 14 -39.85 4.29 5.69
CA ARG A 14 -38.84 5.33 5.96
C ARG A 14 -37.71 5.24 4.92
N PRO A 15 -37.38 6.31 4.18
CA PRO A 15 -36.23 6.35 3.30
C PRO A 15 -34.98 6.75 4.10
N LEU A 16 -34.51 5.89 5.01
CA LEU A 16 -33.30 6.20 5.80
C LEU A 16 -32.01 5.64 5.19
N ALA A 17 -32.08 4.60 4.35
CA ALA A 17 -30.87 3.94 3.82
C ALA A 17 -30.27 4.61 2.57
N VAL A 18 -31.09 5.24 1.71
CA VAL A 18 -30.62 5.78 0.42
C VAL A 18 -29.94 7.15 0.58
N ALA A 19 -30.40 7.98 1.52
CA ALA A 19 -29.81 9.30 1.78
C ALA A 19 -28.41 9.20 2.43
N GLY A 20 -28.19 8.21 3.30
CA GLY A 20 -26.88 7.96 3.92
C GLY A 20 -25.81 7.53 2.92
N LEU A 21 -26.15 6.61 1.99
CA LEU A 21 -25.25 6.17 0.92
C LEU A 21 -24.93 7.28 -0.10
N ALA A 22 -25.91 8.11 -0.45
CA ALA A 22 -25.69 9.24 -1.36
C ALA A 22 -24.81 10.34 -0.72
N LEU A 23 -24.97 10.60 0.58
CA LEU A 23 -24.11 11.53 1.32
C LEU A 23 -22.69 10.98 1.49
N LEU A 24 -22.53 9.69 1.77
CA LEU A 24 -21.22 9.02 1.82
C LEU A 24 -20.51 9.04 0.47
N ALA A 25 -21.24 8.83 -0.63
CA ALA A 25 -20.70 8.92 -1.99
C ALA A 25 -20.31 10.36 -2.38
N LEU A 26 -21.08 11.37 -1.95
CA LEU A 26 -20.73 12.79 -2.14
C LEU A 26 -19.49 13.19 -1.31
N LEU A 27 -19.39 12.74 -0.06
CA LEU A 27 -18.22 12.99 0.80
C LEU A 27 -16.97 12.26 0.30
N ALA A 28 -17.12 11.02 -0.19
CA ALA A 28 -16.04 10.28 -0.84
C ALA A 28 -15.53 10.96 -2.12
N SER A 29 -16.40 11.68 -2.84
CA SER A 29 -15.99 12.49 -4.00
C SER A 29 -15.29 13.82 -3.63
N ALA A 30 -15.33 14.24 -2.37
CA ALA A 30 -14.74 15.49 -1.91
C ALA A 30 -13.32 15.32 -1.34
N CYS A 31 -12.98 14.15 -0.78
CA CYS A 31 -11.66 13.86 -0.23
C CYS A 31 -10.80 13.09 -1.23
N GLN A 32 -9.94 13.81 -1.94
CA GLN A 32 -9.04 13.28 -2.96
C GLN A 32 -7.72 14.05 -2.95
N GLY A 33 -6.67 13.41 -3.45
CA GLY A 33 -5.39 14.02 -3.75
C GLY A 33 -5.27 14.40 -5.22
N THR A 34 -4.49 15.43 -5.52
CA THR A 34 -4.01 15.76 -6.85
C THR A 34 -2.52 15.99 -6.79
N TRP A 35 -1.79 15.16 -7.52
CA TRP A 35 -0.34 15.24 -7.63
C TRP A 35 0.10 14.64 -8.97
N GLY A 36 0.97 15.33 -9.67
CA GLY A 36 1.42 14.94 -11.01
C GLY A 36 2.77 14.22 -11.04
N ILE A 37 3.41 14.00 -9.89
CA ILE A 37 4.83 13.63 -9.79
C ILE A 37 5.70 14.80 -10.27
N ARG A 38 5.86 14.98 -11.58
CA ARG A 38 6.54 16.14 -12.20
C ARG A 38 6.09 16.34 -13.65
N THR A 39 5.66 17.55 -14.00
CA THR A 39 5.07 17.83 -15.32
C THR A 39 6.06 17.64 -16.47
N SER A 40 7.32 18.05 -16.30
CA SER A 40 8.36 17.85 -17.32
C SER A 40 8.68 16.37 -17.54
N TYR A 41 8.67 15.56 -16.46
CA TYR A 41 8.84 14.11 -16.54
C TYR A 41 7.70 13.44 -17.31
N ARG A 42 6.43 13.73 -16.96
CA ARG A 42 5.29 13.17 -17.70
C ARG A 42 5.34 13.54 -19.19
N SER A 43 5.68 14.79 -19.48
CA SER A 43 5.79 15.28 -20.85
C SER A 43 6.91 14.61 -21.63
N TYR A 44 8.02 14.28 -20.96
CA TYR A 44 9.13 13.54 -21.54
C TYR A 44 8.74 12.10 -21.87
N VAL A 45 8.21 11.37 -20.88
CA VAL A 45 7.81 9.96 -21.01
C VAL A 45 6.81 9.79 -22.16
N ALA A 46 5.72 10.56 -22.15
CA ALA A 46 4.68 10.46 -23.18
C ALA A 46 5.04 11.18 -24.50
N GLY A 47 6.15 11.92 -24.51
CA GLY A 47 6.60 12.71 -25.67
C GLY A 47 7.60 11.96 -26.56
N PRO A 48 8.09 12.61 -27.63
CA PRO A 48 9.07 12.02 -28.55
C PRO A 48 10.42 11.65 -27.91
N GLY A 49 10.75 12.25 -26.76
CA GLY A 49 12.00 11.97 -26.04
C GLY A 49 11.98 10.59 -25.37
N GLY A 50 10.93 10.30 -24.59
CA GLY A 50 10.76 9.01 -23.93
C GLY A 50 10.15 7.92 -24.82
N GLN A 51 9.32 8.31 -25.79
CA GLN A 51 8.58 7.37 -26.67
C GLN A 51 7.82 6.31 -25.87
N GLY A 52 7.26 6.77 -24.75
CA GLY A 52 6.78 5.92 -23.67
C GLY A 52 5.27 5.98 -23.45
N SER A 53 4.87 5.42 -22.32
CA SER A 53 3.49 5.38 -21.85
C SER A 53 3.41 5.71 -20.36
N ILE A 54 2.26 6.24 -19.97
CA ILE A 54 1.88 6.53 -18.58
C ILE A 54 0.52 5.90 -18.37
N THR A 55 0.43 4.97 -17.42
CA THR A 55 -0.77 4.19 -17.15
C THR A 55 -1.16 4.36 -15.68
N PRO A 56 -2.25 5.07 -15.37
CA PRO A 56 -2.80 5.08 -14.03
C PRO A 56 -3.52 3.77 -13.73
N GLU A 57 -3.43 3.30 -12.49
CA GLU A 57 -3.94 2.01 -12.02
C GLU A 57 -4.76 2.19 -10.73
N ASP A 58 -5.60 1.20 -10.42
CA ASP A 58 -6.39 1.09 -9.17
C ASP A 58 -7.14 2.39 -8.79
N GLY A 59 -7.88 2.91 -9.77
CA GLY A 59 -8.77 4.06 -9.59
C GLY A 59 -8.09 5.43 -9.62
N VAL A 60 -6.79 5.50 -9.89
CA VAL A 60 -6.12 6.76 -10.23
C VAL A 60 -6.65 7.28 -11.58
N VAL A 61 -6.88 8.58 -11.68
CA VAL A 61 -7.36 9.23 -12.91
C VAL A 61 -6.33 10.24 -13.40
N TRP A 62 -5.86 10.08 -14.63
CA TRP A 62 -4.97 11.06 -15.26
C TRP A 62 -5.80 12.17 -15.91
N LYS A 63 -5.72 13.40 -15.37
CA LYS A 63 -6.53 14.52 -15.86
C LYS A 63 -6.06 14.97 -17.24
N ASP A 64 -7.02 15.26 -18.12
CA ASP A 64 -6.70 15.83 -19.44
C ASP A 64 -6.18 17.27 -19.31
N ALA A 65 -5.16 17.59 -20.10
CA ALA A 65 -4.65 18.93 -20.35
C ALA A 65 -3.93 18.94 -21.71
N ALA A 66 -3.49 20.12 -22.16
CA ALA A 66 -2.71 20.24 -23.39
C ALA A 66 -1.33 19.58 -23.27
N GLY A 67 -0.87 18.96 -24.37
CA GLY A 67 0.45 18.34 -24.47
C GLY A 67 0.50 16.87 -24.02
N PRO A 68 1.62 16.18 -24.32
CA PRO A 68 1.75 14.74 -24.08
C PRO A 68 1.70 14.36 -22.59
N GLY A 69 2.19 15.24 -21.70
CA GLY A 69 2.19 15.00 -20.26
C GLY A 69 0.84 15.21 -19.55
N LYS A 70 -0.18 15.69 -20.27
CA LYS A 70 -1.50 16.08 -19.77
C LYS A 70 -1.46 16.78 -18.40
N GLY A 71 -2.54 16.70 -17.62
CA GLY A 71 -2.64 17.24 -16.28
C GLY A 71 -2.06 16.32 -15.20
N PRO A 72 -2.18 16.71 -13.92
CA PRO A 72 -1.81 15.86 -12.79
C PRO A 72 -2.77 14.68 -12.63
N PHE A 73 -2.41 13.73 -11.77
CA PHE A 73 -3.27 12.60 -11.44
C PHE A 73 -4.18 12.95 -10.25
N THR A 74 -5.39 12.40 -10.26
CA THR A 74 -6.29 12.38 -9.11
C THR A 74 -6.17 11.03 -8.41
N TRP A 75 -5.90 11.09 -7.10
CA TRP A 75 -5.69 9.96 -6.21
C TRP A 75 -6.82 9.90 -5.19
N ASN A 76 -7.36 8.71 -4.92
CA ASN A 76 -8.39 8.56 -3.90
C ASN A 76 -7.74 8.50 -2.52
N VAL A 77 -8.29 9.22 -1.54
CA VAL A 77 -7.93 9.02 -0.13
C VAL A 77 -8.47 7.66 0.32
N ASP A 78 -7.61 6.87 0.96
CA ASP A 78 -7.97 5.56 1.50
C ASP A 78 -8.24 5.66 3.00
N TRP A 79 -7.34 6.29 3.75
CA TRP A 79 -7.54 6.64 5.15
C TRP A 79 -6.79 7.92 5.51
N ALA A 80 -7.19 8.57 6.61
CA ALA A 80 -6.51 9.73 7.17
C ALA A 80 -6.59 9.75 8.70
N THR A 81 -5.50 10.15 9.35
CA THR A 81 -5.45 10.55 10.76
C THR A 81 -5.03 12.00 10.85
N PHE A 82 -5.52 12.73 11.85
CA PHE A 82 -5.03 14.07 12.13
C PHE A 82 -5.40 14.50 13.54
N ASP A 83 -4.39 14.90 14.30
CA ASP A 83 -4.53 15.54 15.61
C ASP A 83 -4.34 17.05 15.46
N PRO A 84 -5.41 17.86 15.62
CA PRO A 84 -5.32 19.30 15.51
C PRO A 84 -4.58 19.98 16.67
N GLU A 85 -4.38 19.31 17.81
CA GLU A 85 -3.63 19.89 18.94
C GLU A 85 -2.13 19.88 18.69
N THR A 86 -1.63 18.78 18.11
CA THR A 86 -0.21 18.63 17.75
C THR A 86 0.07 18.98 16.29
N THR A 87 -0.97 19.19 15.48
CA THR A 87 -0.88 19.37 14.02
C THR A 87 -0.11 18.25 13.33
N THR A 88 -0.29 17.02 13.82
CA THR A 88 0.35 15.82 13.26
C THR A 88 -0.69 14.86 12.69
N GLY A 89 -0.31 14.06 11.71
CA GLY A 89 -1.20 13.07 11.13
C GLY A 89 -0.68 12.46 9.85
N SER A 90 -1.49 11.62 9.22
CA SER A 90 -1.13 11.03 7.93
C SER A 90 -2.36 10.97 7.03
N VAL A 91 -2.14 11.14 5.73
CA VAL A 91 -3.17 11.00 4.69
C VAL A 91 -2.69 9.97 3.68
N GLN A 92 -3.26 8.78 3.73
CA GLN A 92 -2.98 7.73 2.75
C GLN A 92 -3.87 7.89 1.54
N MET A 93 -3.23 7.96 0.37
CA MET A 93 -3.90 7.80 -0.91
C MET A 93 -3.59 6.41 -1.49
N LYS A 94 -4.44 5.93 -2.39
CA LYS A 94 -4.28 4.60 -3.00
C LYS A 94 -4.17 4.64 -4.52
N GLY A 95 -3.72 3.50 -5.03
CA GLY A 95 -3.50 3.22 -6.44
C GLY A 95 -2.12 3.63 -6.91
N GLY A 96 -1.91 3.63 -8.22
CA GLY A 96 -0.58 3.77 -8.78
C GLY A 96 -0.52 4.42 -10.15
N VAL A 97 0.68 4.85 -10.52
CA VAL A 97 1.00 5.30 -11.87
C VAL A 97 2.22 4.54 -12.34
N VAL A 98 2.09 3.83 -13.46
CA VAL A 98 3.18 3.11 -14.12
C VAL A 98 3.64 3.90 -15.33
N THR A 99 4.94 4.15 -15.41
CA THR A 99 5.58 4.83 -16.54
C THR A 99 6.61 3.92 -17.19
N LYS A 100 6.64 3.93 -18.51
CA LYS A 100 7.60 3.18 -19.31
C LYS A 100 8.11 4.05 -20.45
N ALA A 101 9.41 4.11 -20.68
CA ALA A 101 10.04 4.87 -21.78
C ALA A 101 11.34 4.22 -22.22
N HIS A 102 11.85 4.60 -23.40
CA HIS A 102 13.02 4.03 -24.05
C HIS A 102 12.89 2.52 -24.29
N PRO A 103 12.04 2.11 -25.24
CA PRO A 103 11.91 0.69 -25.60
C PRO A 103 13.26 0.13 -26.07
N LEU A 104 13.64 -1.03 -25.53
CA LEU A 104 14.82 -1.80 -25.92
C LEU A 104 14.41 -3.28 -26.01
N GLY A 105 14.20 -3.76 -27.24
CA GLY A 105 13.58 -5.06 -27.47
C GLY A 105 12.16 -5.10 -26.93
N ASP A 106 11.84 -6.10 -26.11
CA ASP A 106 10.52 -6.29 -25.47
C ASP A 106 10.39 -5.58 -24.10
N ALA A 107 11.41 -4.83 -23.68
CA ALA A 107 11.48 -4.14 -22.39
C ALA A 107 11.71 -2.62 -22.57
N HIS A 108 11.80 -1.89 -21.46
CA HIS A 108 11.99 -0.44 -21.45
C HIS A 108 13.16 -0.07 -20.53
N ALA A 109 14.06 0.79 -20.98
CA ALA A 109 15.20 1.22 -20.16
C ALA A 109 14.78 2.14 -19.00
N LEU A 110 13.65 2.85 -19.15
CA LEU A 110 12.99 3.56 -18.07
C LEU A 110 11.69 2.82 -17.75
N GLU A 111 11.61 2.26 -16.56
CA GLU A 111 10.36 1.81 -15.95
C GLU A 111 10.33 2.36 -14.53
N LEU A 112 9.27 3.08 -14.19
CA LEU A 112 9.04 3.58 -12.83
C LEU A 112 7.55 3.46 -12.55
N SER A 113 7.21 2.85 -11.43
CA SER A 113 5.87 2.95 -10.86
C SER A 113 5.92 3.60 -9.49
N VAL A 114 4.93 4.45 -9.22
CA VAL A 114 4.74 5.12 -7.93
C VAL A 114 3.35 4.73 -7.43
N TRP A 115 3.31 4.12 -6.24
CA TRP A 115 2.11 3.55 -5.64
C TRP A 115 1.88 4.06 -4.23
N ASN A 116 0.61 4.07 -3.84
CA ASN A 116 0.15 4.30 -2.46
C ASN A 116 0.79 5.52 -1.78
N PRO A 117 0.75 6.72 -2.39
CA PRO A 117 1.39 7.88 -1.79
C PRO A 117 0.72 8.22 -0.45
N ARG A 118 1.53 8.43 0.58
CA ARG A 118 1.10 8.84 1.91
C ARG A 118 1.77 10.15 2.28
N LEU A 119 0.97 11.14 2.63
CA LEU A 119 1.49 12.36 3.25
C LEU A 119 1.56 12.14 4.76
N ASP A 120 2.75 12.19 5.33
CA ASP A 120 2.96 12.28 6.78
C ASP A 120 3.14 13.77 7.14
N ILE A 121 2.32 14.28 8.07
CA ILE A 121 2.19 15.69 8.45
C ILE A 121 2.82 15.91 9.82
N ASP A 122 3.68 16.92 9.92
CA ASP A 122 4.28 17.40 11.16
C ASP A 122 4.30 18.94 11.17
N GLY A 123 3.20 19.55 11.62
CA GLY A 123 3.03 20.99 11.68
C GLY A 123 3.06 21.66 10.31
N ASP A 124 4.11 22.46 10.08
CA ASP A 124 4.34 23.22 8.86
C ASP A 124 5.19 22.46 7.83
N GLU A 125 5.60 21.22 8.15
CA GLU A 125 6.34 20.34 7.26
C GLU A 125 5.57 19.04 7.00
N GLY A 126 5.81 18.44 5.84
CA GLY A 126 5.32 17.12 5.51
C GLY A 126 6.33 16.30 4.73
N THR A 127 6.18 14.98 4.78
CA THR A 127 6.91 14.04 3.93
C THR A 127 5.92 13.24 3.11
N LEU A 128 6.03 13.31 1.77
CA LEU A 128 5.32 12.38 0.91
C LEU A 128 6.13 11.10 0.77
N VAL A 129 5.56 10.01 1.24
CA VAL A 129 6.12 8.65 1.17
C VAL A 129 5.41 7.87 0.07
N ALA A 130 6.12 7.01 -0.67
CA ALA A 130 5.52 6.18 -1.71
C ALA A 130 6.21 4.82 -1.87
N ASP A 131 5.48 3.86 -2.44
CA ASP A 131 6.03 2.58 -2.89
C ASP A 131 6.48 2.71 -4.35
N LEU A 132 7.70 2.25 -4.62
CA LEU A 132 8.35 2.36 -5.92
C LEU A 132 8.68 0.97 -6.48
N THR A 133 8.43 0.78 -7.76
CA THR A 133 9.19 -0.20 -8.56
C THR A 133 9.89 0.55 -9.68
N TYR A 134 11.17 0.27 -9.90
CA TYR A 134 11.96 1.06 -10.83
C TYR A 134 13.03 0.22 -11.51
N ARG A 135 13.44 0.64 -12.72
CA ARG A 135 14.66 0.16 -13.35
C ARG A 135 15.81 1.09 -12.98
N PRO A 136 16.90 0.60 -12.37
CA PRO A 136 18.08 1.43 -12.11
C PRO A 136 18.60 2.06 -13.39
N PHE A 137 18.99 3.34 -13.31
CA PHE A 137 19.64 4.01 -14.43
C PHE A 137 21.10 3.57 -14.53
N THR A 138 21.54 3.11 -15.71
CA THR A 138 22.91 2.64 -15.95
C THR A 138 23.61 3.39 -17.09
N GLY A 139 23.04 4.50 -17.55
CA GLY A 139 23.54 5.32 -18.65
C GLY A 139 22.53 5.52 -19.79
N THR A 140 22.88 6.40 -20.72
CA THR A 140 21.98 6.87 -21.79
C THR A 140 21.94 5.98 -23.05
N ASP A 141 22.83 4.99 -23.16
CA ASP A 141 22.87 4.02 -24.27
C ASP A 141 23.13 2.59 -23.75
N PRO A 142 22.20 2.03 -22.97
CA PRO A 142 22.38 0.71 -22.39
C PRO A 142 22.19 -0.38 -23.47
N THR A 143 23.15 -1.31 -23.54
CA THR A 143 23.02 -2.53 -24.37
C THR A 143 22.40 -3.69 -23.61
N THR A 144 22.30 -3.58 -22.29
CA THR A 144 21.64 -4.52 -21.38
C THR A 144 20.87 -3.74 -20.33
N LEU A 145 19.78 -4.32 -19.85
CA LEU A 145 18.94 -3.69 -18.83
C LEU A 145 19.23 -4.31 -17.46
N PRO A 146 19.46 -3.50 -16.40
CA PRO A 146 19.50 -4.02 -15.05
C PRO A 146 18.13 -4.59 -14.66
N ALA A 147 18.08 -5.47 -13.66
CA ALA A 147 16.80 -5.99 -13.16
C ALA A 147 15.92 -4.86 -12.61
N ILE A 148 14.60 -5.07 -12.60
CA ILE A 148 13.68 -4.17 -11.89
C ILE A 148 13.91 -4.36 -10.38
N GLU A 149 13.95 -3.26 -9.66
CA GLU A 149 14.03 -3.20 -8.22
C GLU A 149 12.73 -2.64 -7.63
N ALA A 150 12.55 -2.85 -6.33
CA ALA A 150 11.41 -2.35 -5.60
C ALA A 150 11.84 -1.83 -4.23
N ALA A 151 11.28 -0.70 -3.84
CA ALA A 151 11.49 -0.08 -2.54
C ALA A 151 10.15 0.46 -2.05
N THR A 152 9.89 0.37 -0.77
CA THR A 152 8.58 0.68 -0.18
C THR A 152 8.73 1.66 0.94
N ASP A 153 7.66 2.40 1.22
CA ASP A 153 7.71 3.48 2.21
C ASP A 153 8.90 4.43 1.97
N VAL A 154 9.22 4.72 0.70
CA VAL A 154 10.32 5.61 0.32
C VAL A 154 9.92 7.04 0.63
N PRO A 155 10.66 7.79 1.48
CA PRO A 155 10.48 9.23 1.64
C PRO A 155 10.81 9.91 0.31
N PHE A 156 9.79 10.18 -0.50
CA PHE A 156 9.95 10.61 -1.88
C PHE A 156 10.22 12.11 -1.97
N ALA A 157 9.53 12.90 -1.13
CA ALA A 157 9.60 14.35 -1.19
C ALA A 157 9.27 14.99 0.15
N THR A 158 9.87 16.15 0.42
CA THR A 158 9.38 17.09 1.43
C THR A 158 8.22 17.90 0.85
N VAL A 159 7.30 18.29 1.72
CA VAL A 159 6.10 19.07 1.39
C VAL A 159 6.07 20.28 2.32
N ASP A 160 6.04 21.48 1.75
CA ASP A 160 5.93 22.72 2.51
C ASP A 160 4.46 22.96 2.88
N LEU A 161 4.15 22.84 4.17
CA LEU A 161 2.82 23.03 4.74
C LEU A 161 2.69 24.36 5.50
N SER A 162 3.70 25.23 5.47
CA SER A 162 3.69 26.53 6.19
C SER A 162 2.56 27.47 5.73
N GLY A 163 2.04 27.25 4.52
CA GLY A 163 0.88 27.96 3.97
C GLY A 163 -0.48 27.37 4.37
N VAL A 164 -0.52 26.26 5.10
CA VAL A 164 -1.76 25.52 5.42
C VAL A 164 -2.38 26.05 6.70
N GLY A 165 -3.64 26.48 6.61
CA GLY A 165 -4.47 26.75 7.78
C GLY A 165 -5.14 25.48 8.26
N TRP A 166 -4.71 24.93 9.40
CA TRP A 166 -5.29 23.73 10.04
C TRP A 166 -6.66 23.97 10.67
N THR A 167 -7.63 24.32 9.84
CA THR A 167 -9.04 24.48 10.20
C THR A 167 -9.89 23.72 9.21
N ARG A 168 -10.93 23.03 9.69
CA ARG A 168 -11.88 22.37 8.80
C ARG A 168 -12.71 23.42 8.08
N GLY A 169 -12.85 23.25 6.77
CA GLY A 169 -13.77 24.07 5.98
C GLY A 169 -15.24 23.80 6.33
N SER A 170 -16.16 24.55 5.74
CA SER A 170 -17.61 24.34 5.92
C SER A 170 -18.10 22.95 5.50
N GLY A 171 -17.32 22.25 4.67
CA GLY A 171 -17.57 20.87 4.25
C GLY A 171 -17.11 19.80 5.26
N GLY A 172 -16.49 20.17 6.38
CA GLY A 172 -16.09 19.24 7.44
C GLY A 172 -14.74 18.53 7.24
N TYR A 173 -13.99 18.88 6.19
CA TYR A 173 -12.68 18.32 5.87
C TYR A 173 -11.56 19.37 5.95
N TYR A 174 -10.32 18.90 6.12
CA TYR A 174 -9.10 19.70 5.97
C TYR A 174 -8.67 19.77 4.51
N SER A 175 -7.95 20.82 4.13
CA SER A 175 -7.45 20.98 2.77
C SER A 175 -6.04 21.54 2.76
N ILE A 176 -5.19 20.87 2.02
CA ILE A 176 -3.87 21.32 1.59
C ILE A 176 -4.01 21.68 0.11
N LYS A 177 -3.54 22.84 -0.30
CA LYS A 177 -3.69 23.33 -1.67
C LYS A 177 -2.35 23.79 -2.22
N ASP A 178 -1.99 23.22 -3.36
CA ASP A 178 -0.82 23.57 -4.15
C ASP A 178 0.47 23.67 -3.29
N ALA A 179 0.61 22.77 -2.31
CA ALA A 179 1.74 22.73 -1.40
C ALA A 179 3.04 22.42 -2.19
N PRO A 180 4.07 23.28 -2.11
CA PRO A 180 5.34 23.06 -2.78
C PRO A 180 5.98 21.75 -2.35
N MET A 181 6.68 21.10 -3.30
CA MET A 181 7.35 19.83 -3.07
C MET A 181 8.76 19.82 -3.63
N VAL A 182 9.68 19.25 -2.87
CA VAL A 182 11.08 19.03 -3.28
C VAL A 182 11.41 17.56 -3.08
N GLY A 183 11.94 16.91 -4.12
CA GLY A 183 12.39 15.53 -4.04
C GLY A 183 13.49 15.36 -3.00
N ILE A 184 13.38 14.31 -2.19
CA ILE A 184 14.42 13.96 -1.20
C ILE A 184 15.59 13.33 -1.95
N ASP A 185 16.82 13.81 -1.71
CA ASP A 185 18.01 13.43 -2.46
C ASP A 185 18.19 11.91 -2.57
N ALA A 186 18.05 11.17 -1.46
CA ALA A 186 18.17 9.72 -1.46
C ALA A 186 17.13 9.02 -2.37
N ALA A 187 15.90 9.54 -2.46
CA ALA A 187 14.90 9.00 -3.35
C ALA A 187 15.16 9.38 -4.81
N MET A 188 15.70 10.59 -5.06
CA MET A 188 16.07 11.03 -6.40
C MET A 188 17.26 10.21 -6.95
N GLU A 189 18.28 9.96 -6.13
CA GLU A 189 19.41 9.07 -6.45
C GLU A 189 18.93 7.63 -6.73
N LEU A 190 18.03 7.11 -5.89
CA LEU A 190 17.47 5.76 -6.03
C LEU A 190 16.87 5.51 -7.42
N ILE A 191 16.17 6.50 -7.98
CA ILE A 191 15.52 6.43 -9.30
C ILE A 191 16.34 7.12 -10.41
N GLY A 192 17.58 7.54 -10.10
CA GLY A 192 18.52 8.19 -11.02
C GLY A 192 18.08 9.57 -11.50
N TRP A 193 17.18 10.27 -10.81
CA TRP A 193 16.67 11.59 -11.18
C TRP A 193 17.65 12.72 -10.86
N ASP A 194 18.56 12.52 -9.91
CA ASP A 194 19.65 13.43 -9.58
C ASP A 194 20.57 13.68 -10.80
N ASP A 195 20.85 12.65 -11.60
CA ASP A 195 21.62 12.76 -12.85
C ASP A 195 20.97 13.68 -13.90
N PHE A 196 19.63 13.82 -13.86
CA PHE A 196 18.88 14.59 -14.87
C PHE A 196 18.40 15.96 -14.37
N TYR A 197 18.16 16.08 -13.06
CA TYR A 197 17.56 17.27 -12.47
C TYR A 197 18.45 17.97 -11.44
N GLY A 198 19.57 17.35 -11.03
CA GLY A 198 20.45 17.86 -9.99
C GLY A 198 19.87 17.68 -8.59
N THR A 199 20.34 18.51 -7.66
CA THR A 199 19.84 18.57 -6.28
C THR A 199 18.58 19.43 -6.18
N GLU A 200 17.82 19.28 -5.09
CA GLU A 200 16.59 20.04 -4.84
C GLU A 200 15.58 19.93 -6.00
N VAL A 201 15.34 18.69 -6.44
CA VAL A 201 14.46 18.41 -7.59
C VAL A 201 13.04 18.90 -7.28
N ALA A 202 12.65 20.04 -7.85
CA ALA A 202 11.30 20.56 -7.71
C ALA A 202 10.28 19.58 -8.30
N LEU A 203 9.20 19.29 -7.58
CA LEU A 203 8.13 18.39 -8.04
C LEU A 203 6.86 19.18 -8.34
N ASP A 204 5.88 18.51 -8.93
CA ASP A 204 4.53 19.10 -9.02
C ASP A 204 3.97 19.25 -7.60
N PRO A 205 3.24 20.35 -7.31
CA PRO A 205 2.73 20.59 -5.97
C PRO A 205 1.65 19.58 -5.57
N LEU A 206 1.49 19.37 -4.26
CA LEU A 206 0.46 18.52 -3.69
C LEU A 206 -0.79 19.33 -3.34
N THR A 207 -1.94 18.88 -3.83
CA THR A 207 -3.24 19.28 -3.29
C THR A 207 -3.90 18.04 -2.71
N VAL A 208 -4.42 18.10 -1.48
CA VAL A 208 -5.19 17.00 -0.91
C VAL A 208 -6.27 17.55 0.04
N SER A 209 -7.46 16.97 -0.03
CA SER A 209 -8.51 17.20 0.95
C SER A 209 -8.83 15.89 1.66
N PHE A 210 -9.00 15.93 2.98
CA PHE A 210 -9.20 14.74 3.79
C PHE A 210 -10.06 15.02 5.02
N ASP A 211 -10.84 14.02 5.43
CA ASP A 211 -11.61 14.03 6.66
C ASP A 211 -11.20 12.80 7.49
N PRO A 212 -10.46 12.99 8.61
CA PRO A 212 -9.99 11.88 9.43
C PRO A 212 -11.13 11.16 10.17
N ASP A 213 -12.34 11.71 10.23
CA ASP A 213 -13.48 11.02 10.84
C ASP A 213 -14.14 10.07 9.85
N THR A 214 -14.38 10.53 8.62
CA THR A 214 -14.97 9.72 7.54
C THR A 214 -13.97 8.67 7.03
N PHE A 215 -12.71 9.07 6.90
CA PHE A 215 -11.61 8.22 6.45
C PHE A 215 -10.74 7.77 7.62
N ALA A 216 -11.31 7.71 8.83
CA ALA A 216 -10.62 7.11 9.96
C ALA A 216 -10.07 5.75 9.53
N PRO A 217 -8.82 5.43 9.86
CA PRO A 217 -8.28 4.14 9.49
C PRO A 217 -9.15 2.99 10.02
N GLN A 218 -9.50 2.05 9.13
CA GLN A 218 -10.29 0.89 9.49
C GLN A 218 -9.54 -0.39 9.13
N LEU A 219 -9.72 -1.40 9.98
CA LEU A 219 -9.39 -2.76 9.61
C LEU A 219 -10.21 -3.14 8.37
N PHE A 220 -9.55 -3.68 7.35
CA PHE A 220 -10.27 -4.26 6.22
C PHE A 220 -11.16 -5.39 6.75
N PRO A 221 -12.39 -5.55 6.19
CA PRO A 221 -13.36 -6.51 6.71
C PRO A 221 -12.93 -7.97 6.55
N ALA A 222 -11.92 -8.23 5.71
CA ALA A 222 -11.29 -9.53 5.55
C ALA A 222 -9.79 -9.35 5.31
N PRO A 223 -8.95 -10.28 5.78
CA PRO A 223 -7.52 -10.25 5.52
C PRO A 223 -7.25 -10.48 4.03
N GLN A 224 -6.24 -9.79 3.51
CA GLN A 224 -5.77 -9.93 2.13
C GLN A 224 -4.26 -9.87 2.08
N VAL A 225 -3.66 -10.65 1.18
CA VAL A 225 -2.23 -10.68 0.93
C VAL A 225 -1.97 -10.42 -0.55
N VAL A 226 -1.01 -9.53 -0.82
CA VAL A 226 -0.49 -9.24 -2.16
C VAL A 226 1.01 -9.54 -2.16
N VAL A 227 1.49 -10.17 -3.23
CA VAL A 227 2.91 -10.50 -3.42
C VAL A 227 3.40 -9.78 -4.67
N SER A 228 4.57 -9.15 -4.61
CA SER A 228 5.12 -8.32 -5.69
C SER A 228 5.28 -9.06 -7.01
N GLN A 229 5.51 -10.37 -6.93
CA GLN A 229 5.64 -11.24 -8.09
C GLN A 229 5.25 -12.67 -7.69
N THR A 230 4.44 -13.33 -8.52
CA THR A 230 3.97 -14.70 -8.28
C THR A 230 4.39 -15.68 -9.37
N GLU A 231 5.03 -15.22 -10.44
CA GLU A 231 5.45 -16.06 -11.55
C GLU A 231 6.86 -15.72 -12.00
N GLY A 232 7.53 -16.66 -12.67
CA GLY A 232 8.87 -16.42 -13.22
C GLY A 232 9.97 -16.29 -12.16
N LEU A 233 9.70 -16.70 -10.93
CA LEU A 233 10.62 -16.55 -9.79
C LEU A 233 11.71 -17.62 -9.81
N ARG A 234 12.88 -17.29 -9.25
CA ARG A 234 14.02 -18.20 -9.09
C ARG A 234 14.47 -18.23 -7.62
N PRO A 235 15.07 -19.32 -7.15
CA PRO A 235 15.71 -19.34 -5.84
C PRO A 235 16.75 -18.22 -5.71
N GLY A 236 16.66 -17.45 -4.63
CA GLY A 236 17.47 -16.25 -4.38
C GLY A 236 16.74 -14.94 -4.64
N ASP A 237 15.69 -14.94 -5.46
CA ASP A 237 14.87 -13.74 -5.71
C ASP A 237 14.22 -13.25 -4.41
N GLN A 238 13.92 -11.95 -4.35
CA GLN A 238 13.17 -11.36 -3.25
C GLN A 238 11.77 -11.01 -3.71
N VAL A 239 10.78 -11.36 -2.91
CA VAL A 239 9.40 -10.89 -3.07
C VAL A 239 9.00 -10.04 -1.89
N ILE A 240 8.31 -8.94 -2.18
CA ILE A 240 7.67 -8.11 -1.16
C ILE A 240 6.26 -8.64 -0.97
N VAL A 241 5.86 -8.76 0.29
CA VAL A 241 4.55 -9.23 0.71
C VAL A 241 3.88 -8.12 1.50
N TRP A 242 2.71 -7.71 1.05
CA TRP A 242 1.83 -6.79 1.76
C TRP A 242 0.64 -7.54 2.31
N GLY A 243 0.32 -7.29 3.57
CA GLY A 243 -0.91 -7.76 4.21
C GLY A 243 -1.77 -6.59 4.67
N ARG A 244 -3.09 -6.77 4.61
CA ARG A 244 -4.09 -5.84 5.19
C ARG A 244 -5.27 -6.60 5.78
N GLY A 245 -5.98 -6.01 6.74
CA GLY A 245 -7.13 -6.66 7.40
C GLY A 245 -6.76 -7.72 8.42
N PHE A 246 -5.50 -7.78 8.85
CA PHE A 246 -5.01 -8.68 9.88
C PHE A 246 -5.19 -8.06 11.26
N ASP A 247 -6.35 -8.23 11.89
CA ASP A 247 -6.65 -7.62 13.19
C ASP A 247 -5.55 -7.96 14.23
N PRO A 248 -4.80 -6.95 14.74
CA PRO A 248 -3.72 -7.16 15.69
C PRO A 248 -4.15 -7.83 16.99
N ALA A 249 -5.43 -7.69 17.36
CA ALA A 249 -6.00 -8.27 18.56
C ALA A 249 -6.62 -9.66 18.33
N ALA A 250 -6.75 -10.13 17.08
CA ALA A 250 -7.46 -11.37 16.77
C ALA A 250 -6.84 -12.61 17.41
N HIS A 251 -5.52 -12.62 17.61
CA HIS A 251 -4.79 -13.81 18.03
C HIS A 251 -4.20 -13.66 19.43
N THR A 252 -4.68 -14.47 20.37
CA THR A 252 -4.00 -14.64 21.66
C THR A 252 -3.06 -15.84 21.58
N GLY A 253 -1.76 -15.59 21.74
CA GLY A 253 -0.74 -16.63 21.70
C GLY A 253 -0.93 -17.68 22.79
N THR A 254 -0.64 -18.95 22.48
CA THR A 254 -0.72 -20.06 23.44
C THR A 254 0.66 -20.58 23.84
N ARG A 255 1.73 -20.00 23.28
CA ARG A 255 3.12 -20.45 23.46
C ARG A 255 4.06 -19.26 23.71
N PRO A 256 5.17 -19.46 24.44
CA PRO A 256 6.21 -18.43 24.53
C PRO A 256 6.70 -17.97 23.14
N PRO A 257 7.12 -16.71 22.98
CA PRO A 257 7.24 -15.67 24.01
C PRO A 257 5.96 -14.87 24.30
N LEU A 258 4.91 -14.98 23.47
CA LEU A 258 3.68 -14.17 23.57
C LEU A 258 2.49 -14.95 24.14
N SER A 259 2.73 -15.89 25.05
CA SER A 259 1.66 -16.66 25.69
C SER A 259 0.71 -15.73 26.45
N GLY A 260 -0.58 -15.78 26.12
CA GLY A 260 -1.61 -14.92 26.70
C GLY A 260 -1.64 -13.48 26.17
N GLN A 261 -0.90 -13.18 25.10
CA GLN A 261 -0.81 -11.84 24.51
C GLN A 261 -1.17 -11.85 23.02
N PRO A 262 -1.54 -10.69 22.44
CA PRO A 262 -1.65 -10.52 21.00
C PRO A 262 -0.42 -11.04 20.27
N SER A 263 -0.58 -12.06 19.43
CA SER A 263 0.56 -12.77 18.83
C SER A 263 0.73 -12.54 17.34
N GLY A 264 -0.21 -11.91 16.64
CA GLY A 264 -0.13 -11.69 15.19
C GLY A 264 0.00 -12.97 14.38
N HIS A 265 0.77 -12.92 13.28
CA HIS A 265 0.75 -13.93 12.21
C HIS A 265 2.14 -14.24 11.69
N TYR A 266 2.35 -15.48 11.27
CA TYR A 266 3.49 -15.82 10.44
C TYR A 266 3.18 -15.50 8.98
N VAL A 267 4.18 -14.98 8.29
CA VAL A 267 4.18 -14.74 6.84
C VAL A 267 5.33 -15.57 6.28
N VAL A 268 5.00 -16.56 5.46
CA VAL A 268 5.94 -17.63 5.10
C VAL A 268 5.99 -17.80 3.59
N PHE A 269 7.19 -17.84 3.04
CA PHE A 269 7.42 -18.44 1.74
C PHE A 269 7.82 -19.89 1.95
N GLY A 270 7.18 -20.81 1.24
CA GLY A 270 7.47 -22.22 1.38
C GLY A 270 6.66 -23.10 0.44
N ARG A 271 6.71 -24.41 0.69
CA ARG A 271 5.96 -25.42 -0.05
C ARG A 271 5.05 -26.20 0.87
N PHE A 272 3.76 -26.13 0.62
CA PHE A 272 2.71 -26.63 1.53
C PHE A 272 1.81 -27.59 0.76
N ALA A 273 1.30 -28.62 1.43
CA ALA A 273 0.28 -29.48 0.84
C ALA A 273 -0.93 -28.65 0.39
N ASP A 274 -1.58 -29.07 -0.71
CA ASP A 274 -2.64 -28.27 -1.35
C ASP A 274 -3.87 -28.08 -0.43
N ASP A 275 -4.08 -28.99 0.51
CA ASP A 275 -5.13 -28.97 1.52
C ASP A 275 -4.61 -28.54 2.91
N TRP A 276 -3.43 -27.93 2.99
CA TRP A 276 -2.86 -27.54 4.26
C TRP A 276 -3.69 -26.43 4.93
N ALA A 277 -4.28 -26.77 6.08
CA ALA A 277 -5.01 -25.86 6.95
C ALA A 277 -4.63 -26.12 8.42
N PRO A 278 -3.78 -25.28 9.06
CA PRO A 278 -3.35 -25.51 10.43
C PRO A 278 -4.50 -25.38 11.42
N SER A 279 -5.52 -24.54 11.14
CA SER A 279 -6.77 -24.50 11.91
C SER A 279 -7.55 -25.81 11.86
N GLY A 280 -7.45 -26.56 10.76
CA GLY A 280 -7.98 -27.91 10.59
C GLY A 280 -7.10 -29.01 11.20
N GLY A 281 -5.98 -28.66 11.84
CA GLY A 281 -5.05 -29.62 12.45
C GLY A 281 -3.99 -30.19 11.50
N ALA A 282 -3.77 -29.57 10.34
CA ALA A 282 -2.74 -30.03 9.41
C ALA A 282 -1.34 -30.04 10.08
N PRO A 283 -0.60 -31.16 10.01
CA PRO A 283 0.65 -31.32 10.75
C PRO A 283 1.77 -30.47 10.14
N SER A 284 2.80 -30.19 10.94
CA SER A 284 4.00 -29.48 10.44
C SER A 284 4.78 -30.27 9.39
N SER A 285 4.65 -31.60 9.36
CA SER A 285 5.24 -32.45 8.32
C SER A 285 4.61 -32.28 6.93
N ALA A 286 3.44 -31.63 6.83
CA ALA A 286 2.77 -31.35 5.56
C ALA A 286 3.20 -30.00 4.94
N ARG A 287 4.23 -29.36 5.50
CA ARG A 287 4.78 -28.10 4.98
C ARG A 287 6.30 -28.06 5.08
N SER A 288 6.90 -27.26 4.21
CA SER A 288 8.30 -26.86 4.25
C SER A 288 8.39 -25.34 4.28
N VAL A 289 8.82 -24.80 5.42
CA VAL A 289 9.07 -23.36 5.60
C VAL A 289 10.46 -23.04 5.04
N ILE A 290 10.53 -22.15 4.06
CA ILE A 290 11.80 -21.78 3.40
C ILE A 290 12.27 -20.42 3.90
N ALA A 291 11.38 -19.42 3.89
CA ALA A 291 11.62 -18.11 4.50
C ALA A 291 10.40 -17.73 5.35
N GLN A 292 10.64 -17.12 6.50
CA GLN A 292 9.58 -16.73 7.43
C GLN A 292 9.84 -15.35 8.03
N ARG A 293 8.75 -14.64 8.22
CA ARG A 293 8.66 -13.41 9.00
C ARG A 293 7.51 -13.53 9.98
N TRP A 294 7.61 -12.84 11.10
CA TRP A 294 6.55 -12.76 12.09
C TRP A 294 6.02 -11.33 12.10
N ALA A 295 4.80 -11.15 11.58
CA ALA A 295 4.05 -9.90 11.68
C ALA A 295 3.47 -9.78 13.10
N VAL A 296 4.06 -8.91 13.91
CA VAL A 296 3.76 -8.76 15.35
C VAL A 296 3.14 -7.39 15.60
N PRO A 297 2.04 -7.30 16.39
CA PRO A 297 1.48 -6.01 16.79
C PRO A 297 2.53 -5.11 17.43
N ALA A 298 2.47 -3.81 17.16
CA ALA A 298 3.52 -2.85 17.49
C ALA A 298 4.04 -2.92 18.95
N ALA A 299 3.13 -3.03 19.93
CA ALA A 299 3.49 -3.12 21.34
C ALA A 299 4.30 -4.38 21.66
N GLN A 300 3.88 -5.53 21.12
CA GLN A 300 4.59 -6.79 21.30
C GLN A 300 5.88 -6.84 20.49
N HIS A 301 5.94 -6.21 19.32
CA HIS A 301 7.16 -6.09 18.56
C HIS A 301 8.23 -5.34 19.36
N LEU A 302 7.88 -4.18 19.94
CA LEU A 302 8.79 -3.43 20.82
C LEU A 302 9.22 -4.22 22.06
N ALA A 303 8.37 -5.09 22.60
CA ALA A 303 8.73 -5.93 23.73
C ALA A 303 9.69 -7.07 23.34
N LEU A 304 9.54 -7.63 22.14
CA LEU A 304 10.36 -8.75 21.64
C LEU A 304 11.69 -8.28 21.04
N ASP A 305 11.69 -7.13 20.38
CA ASP A 305 12.85 -6.52 19.73
C ASP A 305 12.86 -5.00 19.95
N PRO A 306 13.26 -4.53 21.15
CA PRO A 306 13.25 -3.11 21.47
C PRO A 306 14.12 -2.26 20.54
N ALA A 307 15.17 -2.83 19.97
CA ALA A 307 16.06 -2.16 19.04
C ALA A 307 15.54 -2.17 17.58
N GLN A 308 14.51 -2.98 17.29
CA GLN A 308 13.91 -3.14 15.95
C GLN A 308 14.95 -3.50 14.87
N THR A 309 15.88 -4.38 15.22
CA THR A 309 16.98 -4.79 14.33
C THR A 309 16.85 -6.23 13.82
N ASN A 310 15.94 -7.02 14.40
CA ASN A 310 15.75 -8.40 14.05
C ASN A 310 14.85 -8.52 12.82
N ALA A 311 15.48 -8.76 11.67
CA ALA A 311 14.82 -8.96 10.38
C ALA A 311 13.83 -10.14 10.34
N SER A 312 13.71 -10.96 11.39
CA SER A 312 12.68 -12.00 11.49
C SER A 312 11.30 -11.43 11.82
N PHE A 313 11.22 -10.21 12.34
CA PHE A 313 9.98 -9.54 12.64
C PHE A 313 9.59 -8.56 11.54
N THR A 314 8.30 -8.36 11.39
CA THR A 314 7.74 -7.17 10.74
C THR A 314 6.66 -6.59 11.64
N ARG A 315 6.46 -5.27 11.55
CA ARG A 315 5.42 -4.59 12.32
C ARG A 315 4.06 -4.87 11.68
N LEU A 316 3.14 -5.36 12.51
CA LEU A 316 1.71 -5.29 12.25
C LEU A 316 1.19 -4.01 12.88
N ASP A 317 0.73 -3.08 12.06
CA ASP A 317 0.17 -1.82 12.55
C ASP A 317 -1.24 -2.01 13.13
N GLU A 318 -1.75 -0.98 13.80
CA GLU A 318 -3.07 -1.01 14.46
C GLU A 318 -4.24 -1.20 13.47
N LEU A 319 -3.97 -1.06 12.17
CA LEU A 319 -4.91 -1.16 11.06
C LEU A 319 -4.82 -2.52 10.38
N GLY A 320 -4.08 -3.44 11.00
CA GLY A 320 -3.89 -4.79 10.52
C GLY A 320 -3.14 -4.84 9.20
N ARG A 321 -2.22 -3.90 8.97
CA ARG A 321 -1.33 -3.87 7.82
C ARG A 321 0.07 -4.30 8.22
N PHE A 322 0.73 -5.03 7.35
CA PHE A 322 2.14 -5.33 7.45
C PHE A 322 2.77 -5.33 6.07
N GLN A 323 4.08 -5.15 6.04
CA GLN A 323 4.87 -5.40 4.85
C GLN A 323 6.15 -6.15 5.20
N THR A 324 6.56 -7.10 4.37
CA THR A 324 7.83 -7.78 4.58
C THR A 324 8.46 -8.31 3.30
N VAL A 325 9.75 -8.61 3.35
CA VAL A 325 10.49 -9.22 2.24
C VAL A 325 10.80 -10.67 2.57
N LEU A 326 10.49 -11.56 1.62
CA LEU A 326 10.80 -12.98 1.70
C LEU A 326 11.76 -13.36 0.57
N THR A 327 12.79 -14.12 0.90
CA THR A 327 13.68 -14.72 -0.10
C THR A 327 13.06 -16.01 -0.62
N VAL A 328 12.91 -16.09 -1.93
CA VAL A 328 12.44 -17.26 -2.66
C VAL A 328 13.49 -18.36 -2.57
N GLY A 329 13.07 -19.59 -2.35
CA GLY A 329 13.94 -20.76 -2.38
C GLY A 329 13.23 -21.97 -2.98
N ALA A 330 13.98 -23.05 -3.20
CA ALA A 330 13.45 -24.31 -3.72
C ALA A 330 13.74 -25.45 -2.74
N GLY A 331 12.94 -26.52 -2.84
CA GLY A 331 13.03 -27.73 -2.05
C GLY A 331 11.79 -27.97 -1.18
N GLY A 332 11.88 -28.98 -0.31
CA GLY A 332 10.82 -29.34 0.62
C GLY A 332 9.91 -30.47 0.15
N THR A 333 8.80 -30.64 0.87
CA THR A 333 7.78 -31.67 0.67
C THR A 333 6.98 -31.48 -0.62
N THR A 334 6.22 -32.49 -1.04
CA THR A 334 5.22 -32.34 -2.12
C THR A 334 4.20 -31.26 -1.76
N GLY A 335 3.75 -30.50 -2.77
CA GLY A 335 2.72 -29.47 -2.61
C GLY A 335 3.00 -28.25 -3.49
N THR A 336 2.34 -27.15 -3.14
CA THR A 336 2.35 -25.89 -3.88
C THR A 336 3.30 -24.87 -3.24
N TYR A 337 4.20 -24.30 -4.04
CA TYR A 337 4.98 -23.15 -3.60
C TYR A 337 4.06 -21.93 -3.47
N GLY A 338 4.30 -21.13 -2.45
CA GLY A 338 3.51 -19.93 -2.25
C GLY A 338 3.95 -19.09 -1.07
N VAL A 339 3.30 -17.94 -0.93
CA VAL A 339 3.29 -17.16 0.30
C VAL A 339 2.04 -17.53 1.09
N TYR A 340 2.24 -17.93 2.35
CA TYR A 340 1.19 -18.36 3.26
C TYR A 340 1.19 -17.49 4.50
N THR A 341 0.00 -17.16 5.00
CA THR A 341 -0.18 -16.57 6.33
C THR A 341 -0.93 -17.51 7.24
N TYR A 342 -0.63 -17.46 8.53
CA TYR A 342 -1.39 -18.18 9.55
C TYR A 342 -1.09 -17.63 10.95
N ALA A 343 -1.97 -17.93 11.89
CA ALA A 343 -1.86 -17.49 13.27
C ALA A 343 -0.52 -17.91 13.92
N ALA A 344 0.13 -16.95 14.57
CA ALA A 344 1.41 -17.21 15.23
C ALA A 344 1.25 -17.68 16.68
N SER A 345 2.35 -18.11 17.29
CA SER A 345 2.41 -18.49 18.72
C SER A 345 1.38 -19.59 19.12
N GLY A 346 0.96 -20.43 18.17
CA GLY A 346 0.03 -21.53 18.43
C GLY A 346 -1.43 -21.09 18.62
N ALA A 347 -1.78 -19.85 18.28
CA ALA A 347 -3.16 -19.47 18.05
C ALA A 347 -3.73 -20.20 16.82
N VAL A 348 -5.05 -20.23 16.70
CA VAL A 348 -5.77 -20.89 15.60
C VAL A 348 -6.80 -19.92 15.05
N ASP A 349 -6.71 -19.60 13.76
CA ASP A 349 -7.66 -18.75 13.07
C ASP A 349 -7.68 -19.06 11.57
N ALA A 350 -8.76 -19.70 11.12
CA ALA A 350 -8.96 -20.02 9.72
C ALA A 350 -9.17 -18.78 8.84
N ALA A 351 -9.64 -17.65 9.39
CA ALA A 351 -9.93 -16.46 8.59
C ALA A 351 -8.64 -15.83 8.04
N GLN A 352 -7.53 -15.96 8.76
CA GLN A 352 -6.23 -15.35 8.40
C GLN A 352 -5.22 -16.38 7.86
N GLU A 353 -5.73 -17.57 7.53
CA GLU A 353 -5.02 -18.63 6.80
C GLU A 353 -5.16 -18.41 5.29
N LEU A 354 -4.26 -17.62 4.72
CA LEU A 354 -4.27 -17.29 3.30
C LEU A 354 -3.12 -17.98 2.58
N ALA A 355 -3.35 -18.32 1.31
CA ALA A 355 -2.37 -18.91 0.41
C ALA A 355 -2.35 -18.14 -0.91
N ILE A 356 -1.18 -17.62 -1.27
CA ILE A 356 -0.91 -17.00 -2.56
C ILE A 356 0.08 -17.90 -3.31
N PRO A 357 -0.40 -18.76 -4.23
CA PRO A 357 0.47 -19.64 -5.01
C PRO A 357 1.49 -18.85 -5.82
N VAL A 358 2.68 -19.41 -5.96
CA VAL A 358 3.76 -18.86 -6.79
C VAL A 358 4.38 -19.93 -7.68
N GLN A 359 4.86 -19.52 -8.86
CA GLN A 359 5.50 -20.39 -9.85
C GLN A 359 6.99 -20.08 -9.95
N LEU A 360 7.80 -21.12 -9.78
CA LEU A 360 9.25 -21.04 -9.93
C LEU A 360 9.67 -21.49 -11.34
N ILE A 361 10.68 -20.83 -11.90
CA ILE A 361 11.35 -21.30 -13.11
C ILE A 361 12.34 -22.40 -12.73
N GLY A 362 12.11 -23.61 -13.26
CA GLY A 362 13.00 -24.76 -13.09
C GLY A 362 12.92 -25.43 -11.71
N GLY A 363 11.82 -25.23 -10.97
CA GLY A 363 11.58 -25.78 -9.63
C GLY A 363 10.57 -26.91 -9.56
#